data_AF-A0A3L7N3H8-F1
#
_entry.id   AF-A0A3L7N3H8-F1
#
_cell.length_a   1.000
_cell.length_b   1.000
_cell.length_c   1.000
_cell.angle_alpha   90.00
_cell.angle_beta   90.00
_cell.angle_gamma   90.00
#
_symmetry.space_group_name_H-M   'P 1'
#
loop_
_entity.id
_entity.type
_entity.pdbx_description
1 polymer ?
#
loop_
_entity_poly.entity_id
_entity_poly.type
_entity_poly.pdbx_seq_one_letter_code
_entity_poly.pdbx_strand_id
1 'polypeptide(L)'
;MPKNFATIVLLSILIGCGSVGEGPKVQVKVEEVPPPAIKTAQAKVPGMLFTEAFLKKDGTYEIRGKTKTGKVREVEVKADGTFVDLE
;
A
#
# COMPACT_ATOMS: atom_id res chain seq x y z
N MET A 1 34.06 45.73 0.51
CA MET A 1 32.58 45.65 0.41
C MET A 1 32.20 45.80 -1.06
N PRO A 2 31.65 44.75 -1.68
CA PRO A 2 30.22 44.75 -2.08
C PRO A 2 29.54 43.40 -1.77
N LYS A 3 28.36 43.39 -1.12
CA LYS A 3 26.99 43.34 -1.68
C LYS A 3 26.60 41.98 -2.28
N ASN A 4 25.87 41.24 -1.43
CA ASN A 4 24.93 40.13 -1.62
C ASN A 4 24.45 39.88 -3.06
N PHE A 5 24.29 38.61 -3.45
CA PHE A 5 23.05 38.16 -4.10
C PHE A 5 22.83 36.66 -3.82
N ALA A 6 21.64 36.40 -3.28
CA ALA A 6 21.11 35.09 -2.96
C ALA A 6 20.85 34.25 -4.21
N THR A 7 21.05 32.93 -4.13
CA THR A 7 20.17 31.92 -4.75
C THR A 7 20.39 30.61 -4.00
N ILE A 8 19.61 30.39 -2.94
CA ILE A 8 19.45 29.06 -2.34
C ILE A 8 18.54 28.28 -3.28
N VAL A 9 19.11 27.35 -4.03
CA VAL A 9 18.37 26.36 -4.81
C VAL A 9 17.77 25.37 -3.83
N LEU A 10 16.50 25.56 -3.49
CA LEU A 10 15.72 24.65 -2.66
C LEU A 10 15.34 23.42 -3.49
N LEU A 11 16.27 22.46 -3.58
CA LEU A 11 16.07 21.18 -4.23
C LEU A 11 15.01 20.39 -3.43
N SER A 12 13.80 20.34 -4.00
CA SER A 12 12.65 19.67 -3.40
C SER A 12 12.86 18.16 -3.46
N ILE A 13 13.29 17.58 -2.34
CA ILE A 13 13.36 16.13 -2.17
C ILE A 13 11.91 15.64 -2.10
N LEU A 14 11.41 15.10 -3.21
CA LEU A 14 10.25 14.21 -3.20
C LEU A 14 10.68 12.94 -2.47
N ILE A 15 10.65 12.97 -1.13
CA ILE A 15 10.65 11.77 -0.31
C ILE A 15 9.32 11.08 -0.62
N GLY A 16 9.35 10.24 -1.64
CA GLY A 16 8.32 9.23 -1.84
C GLY A 16 8.16 8.52 -0.51
N CYS A 17 6.95 8.60 0.04
CA CYS A 17 6.50 7.86 1.20
C CYS A 17 6.50 6.37 0.81
N GLY A 18 7.69 5.77 0.76
CA GLY A 18 7.90 4.33 0.64
C GLY A 18 8.15 3.83 2.04
N SER A 19 7.10 3.31 2.66
CA SER A 19 7.04 2.78 4.02
C SER A 19 8.28 1.93 4.34
N VAL A 20 9.18 2.50 5.14
CA VAL A 20 10.29 1.79 5.76
C VAL A 20 9.67 0.95 6.88
N GLY A 21 9.27 -0.29 6.60
CA GLY A 21 8.65 -1.14 7.62
C GLY A 21 8.29 -2.56 7.20
N GLU A 22 8.28 -2.86 5.90
CA GLU A 22 7.64 -4.08 5.43
C GLU A 22 8.67 -5.17 5.16
N GLY A 23 8.51 -6.30 5.86
CA GLY A 23 9.33 -7.49 5.68
C GLY A 23 9.28 -8.00 4.23
N PRO A 24 10.13 -8.98 3.86
CA PRO A 24 10.18 -9.49 2.50
C PRO A 24 8.82 -10.04 2.07
N LYS A 25 8.25 -9.40 1.04
CA LYS A 25 6.98 -9.77 0.40
C LYS A 25 7.17 -9.82 -1.10
N VAL A 26 6.43 -10.71 -1.77
CA VAL A 26 6.49 -10.89 -3.22
C VAL A 26 5.28 -10.21 -3.83
N GLN A 27 5.49 -9.34 -4.80
CA GLN A 27 4.38 -8.76 -5.54
C GLN A 27 3.68 -9.84 -6.37
N VAL A 28 2.36 -9.91 -6.23
CA VAL A 28 1.50 -10.81 -7.00
C VAL A 28 0.42 -9.99 -7.71
N LYS A 29 -0.21 -10.57 -8.72
CA LYS A 29 -1.36 -9.92 -9.35
C LYS A 29 -2.56 -9.96 -8.40
N VAL A 30 -3.42 -8.95 -8.43
CA VAL A 30 -4.65 -8.93 -7.62
C VAL A 30 -5.55 -10.12 -8.00
N GLU A 31 -5.50 -10.55 -9.26
CA GLU A 31 -6.23 -11.71 -9.79
C GLU A 31 -5.69 -13.05 -9.26
N GLU A 32 -4.47 -13.09 -8.75
CA GLU A 32 -3.86 -14.29 -8.14
C GLU A 32 -4.19 -14.41 -6.64
N VAL A 33 -4.83 -13.38 -6.06
CA VAL A 33 -5.28 -13.42 -4.66
C VAL A 33 -6.49 -14.35 -4.55
N PRO A 34 -6.52 -15.28 -3.58
CA PRO A 34 -7.63 -16.18 -3.38
C PRO A 34 -8.98 -15.45 -3.24
N PRO A 35 -10.06 -15.95 -3.87
CA PRO A 35 -11.38 -15.32 -3.79
C PRO A 35 -11.89 -15.05 -2.35
N PRO A 36 -11.64 -15.93 -1.35
CA PRO A 36 -12.01 -15.64 0.04
C PRO A 36 -11.29 -14.41 0.62
N ALA A 37 -10.00 -14.25 0.29
CA ALA A 37 -9.20 -13.12 0.73
C ALA A 37 -9.69 -11.80 0.11
N ILE A 38 -9.92 -11.78 -1.22
CA ILE A 38 -10.47 -10.60 -1.91
C ILE A 38 -11.83 -10.20 -1.33
N LYS A 39 -12.74 -11.17 -1.13
CA LYS A 39 -14.07 -10.88 -0.57
C LYS A 39 -13.98 -10.26 0.83
N THR A 40 -13.09 -10.78 1.66
CA THR A 40 -12.87 -10.25 3.01
C THR A 40 -12.32 -8.82 2.95
N ALA A 41 -11.35 -8.56 2.05
CA ALA A 41 -10.84 -7.22 1.86
C ALA A 41 -11.94 -6.25 1.39
N GLN A 42 -12.76 -6.63 0.41
CA GLN A 42 -13.89 -5.82 -0.06
C GLN A 42 -14.89 -5.51 1.07
N ALA A 43 -15.15 -6.48 1.96
CA ALA A 43 -16.04 -6.29 3.09
C ALA A 43 -15.47 -5.32 4.14
N LYS A 44 -14.14 -5.32 4.35
CA LYS A 44 -13.46 -4.41 5.28
C LYS A 44 -13.34 -2.99 4.74
N VAL A 45 -13.17 -2.83 3.44
CA VAL A 45 -13.08 -1.53 2.77
C VAL A 45 -14.02 -1.44 1.56
N PRO A 46 -15.33 -1.29 1.79
CA PRO A 46 -16.31 -1.25 0.72
C PRO A 46 -16.06 -0.12 -0.28
N GLY A 47 -16.10 -0.47 -1.57
CA GLY A 47 -15.94 0.50 -2.65
C GLY A 47 -14.49 0.99 -2.86
N MET A 48 -13.51 0.30 -2.27
CA MET A 48 -12.10 0.48 -2.61
C MET A 48 -11.79 -0.11 -3.98
N LEU A 49 -10.92 0.57 -4.73
CA LEU A 49 -10.29 0.01 -5.92
C LEU A 49 -8.96 -0.61 -5.54
N PHE A 50 -8.88 -1.94 -5.51
CA PHE A 50 -7.64 -2.67 -5.28
C PHE A 50 -6.77 -2.63 -6.53
N THR A 51 -5.50 -2.29 -6.36
CA THR A 51 -4.56 -2.05 -7.46
C THR A 51 -3.29 -2.87 -7.33
N GLU A 52 -2.94 -3.29 -6.11
CA GLU A 52 -1.71 -4.03 -5.83
C GLU A 52 -1.99 -5.12 -4.81
N ALA A 53 -1.23 -6.21 -4.91
CA ALA A 53 -1.25 -7.28 -3.93
C ALA A 53 0.17 -7.80 -3.69
N PHE A 54 0.45 -8.20 -2.45
CA PHE A 54 1.70 -8.81 -2.06
C PHE A 54 1.44 -10.08 -1.26
N LEU A 55 2.21 -11.14 -1.52
CA LEU A 55 2.24 -12.35 -0.72
C LEU A 55 3.41 -12.25 0.28
N LYS A 56 3.07 -12.26 1.57
CA LYS A 56 4.04 -12.30 2.66
C LYS A 56 4.54 -13.73 2.87
N LYS A 57 5.70 -13.87 3.53
CA LYS A 57 6.36 -15.16 3.78
C LYS A 57 5.50 -16.15 4.60
N ASP A 58 4.58 -15.66 5.40
CA ASP A 58 3.66 -16.44 6.24
C ASP A 58 2.39 -16.91 5.50
N GLY A 59 2.24 -16.56 4.21
CA GLY A 59 1.06 -16.87 3.41
C GLY A 59 -0.07 -15.85 3.52
N THR A 60 0.15 -14.72 4.22
CA THR A 60 -0.80 -13.62 4.29
C THR A 60 -0.71 -12.78 3.01
N TYR A 61 -1.87 -12.42 2.45
CA TYR A 61 -1.97 -11.49 1.35
C TYR A 61 -2.20 -10.09 1.89
N GLU A 62 -1.39 -9.15 1.44
CA GLU A 62 -1.58 -7.72 1.66
C GLU A 62 -2.16 -7.13 0.38
N ILE A 63 -3.38 -6.60 0.46
CA ILE A 63 -4.15 -6.10 -0.67
C ILE A 63 -4.28 -4.60 -0.52
N ARG A 64 -3.66 -3.85 -1.44
CA ARG A 64 -3.66 -2.38 -1.41
C ARG A 64 -4.61 -1.79 -2.42
N GLY A 65 -5.22 -0.68 -2.04
CA GLY A 65 -6.09 0.06 -2.92
C GLY A 65 -6.32 1.49 -2.49
N LYS A 66 -7.08 2.23 -3.31
CA LYS A 66 -7.49 3.60 -3.01
C LYS A 66 -8.99 3.66 -2.72
N THR A 67 -9.35 4.32 -1.63
CA THR A 67 -10.75 4.70 -1.37
C THR A 67 -11.23 5.73 -2.39
N LYS A 68 -12.55 5.97 -2.43
CA LYS A 68 -13.14 7.06 -3.23
C LYS A 68 -12.58 8.45 -2.91
N THR A 69 -12.02 8.64 -1.72
CA THR A 69 -11.38 9.90 -1.31
C THR A 69 -9.89 9.96 -1.66
N GLY A 70 -9.37 8.96 -2.40
CA GLY A 70 -7.97 8.86 -2.78
C GLY A 70 -7.01 8.39 -1.67
N LYS A 71 -7.53 8.01 -0.49
CA LYS A 71 -6.68 7.47 0.59
C LYS A 71 -6.26 6.04 0.23
N VAL A 72 -4.96 5.78 0.30
CA VAL A 72 -4.44 4.41 0.20
C VAL A 72 -4.78 3.67 1.49
N ARG A 73 -5.18 2.42 1.37
CA ARG A 73 -5.33 1.48 2.48
C ARG A 73 -4.75 0.14 2.10
N GLU A 74 -4.40 -0.63 3.12
CA GLU A 74 -3.82 -1.95 3.00
C GLU A 74 -4.64 -2.91 3.85
N VAL A 75 -5.10 -4.01 3.26
CA VAL A 75 -5.84 -5.05 3.98
C VAL A 75 -5.05 -6.34 3.96
N GLU A 76 -4.74 -6.85 5.14
CA GLU A 76 -4.06 -8.12 5.30
C GLU A 76 -5.06 -9.23 5.57
N VAL A 77 -5.02 -10.27 4.73
CA VAL A 77 -5.95 -11.39 4.79
C VAL A 77 -5.24 -12.68 4.40
N LYS A 78 -5.48 -13.77 5.14
CA LYS A 78 -5.01 -15.10 4.76
C LYS A 78 -5.78 -15.64 3.55
N ALA A 79 -5.21 -16.63 2.87
CA ALA A 79 -5.81 -17.27 1.70
C ALA A 79 -7.24 -17.80 1.91
N ASP A 80 -7.57 -18.22 3.14
CA ASP A 80 -8.88 -18.73 3.53
C ASP A 80 -9.92 -17.63 3.84
N GLY A 81 -9.52 -16.35 3.78
CA GLY A 81 -10.36 -15.22 4.13
C GLY A 81 -10.25 -14.78 5.60
N THR A 82 -9.35 -15.37 6.39
CA THR A 82 -9.11 -14.89 7.76
C THR A 82 -8.50 -13.49 7.72
N PHE A 83 -9.23 -12.50 8.22
CA PHE A 83 -8.73 -11.14 8.37
C PHE A 83 -7.56 -11.08 9.36
N VAL A 84 -6.52 -10.34 8.99
CA VAL A 84 -5.34 -10.11 9.83
C VAL A 84 -5.30 -8.65 10.29
N ASP A 85 -5.26 -7.70 9.35
CA ASP A 85 -5.13 -6.27 9.68
C ASP A 85 -5.68 -5.32 8.60
N LEU A 86 -5.88 -4.06 8.97
CA LEU A 86 -6.29 -2.96 8.08
C LEU A 86 -5.55 -1.66 8.44
N GLU A 87 -4.74 -1.17 7.49
CA GLU A 87 -3.97 0.09 7.60
C GLU A 87 -4.52 1.19 6.67
#